data_AF-A0A521WRN4-F1
#
_entry.id   AF-A0A521WRN4-F1
#
_cell.length_a   1.000
_cell.length_b   1.000
_cell.length_c   1.000
_cell.angle_alpha   90.00
_cell.angle_beta   90.00
_cell.angle_gamma   90.00
#
_symmetry.space_group_name_H-M   'P 1'
#
loop_
_entity.id
_entity.type
_entity.pdbx_description
1 polymer ?
#
loop_
_entity_poly.entity_id
_entity_poly.type
_entity_poly.pdbx_seq_one_letter_code
_entity_poly.pdbx_strand_id
1 'polypeptide(L)'
;MIARIGLSVAFFASVFFCPWWLTVTLGILLLSLFEASVLVIIGGLCMDVVFGAPMVPFGGFQYLYTALFFMLVILSWYLHRTLSE
;
A
#
# COMPACT_ATOMS: atom_id res chain seq x y z
N MET A 1 15.31 2.95 12.51
CA MET A 1 14.53 1.79 13.02
C MET A 1 13.22 2.22 13.67
N ILE A 2 13.24 3.11 14.68
CA ILE A 2 12.03 3.62 15.35
C ILE A 2 11.03 4.26 14.37
N ALA A 3 11.50 5.13 13.45
CA ALA A 3 10.63 5.77 12.46
C ALA A 3 9.89 4.78 11.54
N ARG A 4 10.57 3.70 11.13
CA ARG A 4 9.96 2.63 10.31
C ARG A 4 8.84 1.92 11.08
N ILE A 5 9.09 1.57 12.35
CA ILE A 5 8.09 0.91 13.20
C ILE A 5 6.90 1.84 13.41
N GLY A 6 7.14 3.10 13.77
CA GLY A 6 6.08 4.10 13.96
C GLY A 6 5.21 4.28 12.72
N LEU A 7 5.84 4.39 11.54
CA LEU A 7 5.11 4.53 10.28
C LEU A 7 4.34 3.25 9.90
N SER A 8 4.91 2.05 10.13
CA SER A 8 4.19 0.79 9.94
C SER A 8 2.95 0.71 10.83
N VAL A 9 3.08 1.06 12.11
CA VAL A 9 1.95 1.07 13.05
C VAL A 9 0.91 2.10 12.62
N ALA A 10 1.33 3.30 12.24
CA ALA A 10 0.43 4.34 11.74
C ALA A 10 -0.31 3.90 10.48
N PHE A 11 0.38 3.23 9.55
CA PHE A 11 -0.21 2.67 8.34
C PHE A 11 -1.29 1.63 8.67
N PHE A 12 -0.99 0.62 9.47
CA PHE A 12 -2.00 -0.39 9.83
C PHE A 12 -3.15 0.18 10.67
N ALA A 13 -2.88 1.12 11.58
CA ALA A 13 -3.93 1.81 12.32
C ALA A 13 -4.83 2.62 11.38
N SER A 14 -4.26 3.32 10.40
CA SER A 14 -5.02 4.13 9.45
C SER A 14 -6.00 3.32 8.59
N VAL A 15 -5.73 2.02 8.36
CA VAL A 15 -6.69 1.11 7.68
C VAL A 15 -8.05 1.10 8.38
N PHE A 16 -8.08 1.17 9.71
CA PHE A 16 -9.33 1.06 10.48
C PHE A 16 -9.92 2.40 10.90
N PHE A 17 -9.09 3.43 11.06
CA PHE A 17 -9.51 4.70 11.66
C PHE A 17 -9.51 5.89 10.69
N CYS A 18 -8.94 5.74 9.49
CA CYS A 18 -8.78 6.84 8.55
C CYS A 18 -9.43 6.53 7.19
N PRO A 19 -9.71 7.56 6.37
CA PRO A 19 -10.14 7.36 5.00
C PRO A 19 -9.07 6.66 4.15
N TRP A 20 -9.50 5.88 3.17
CA TRP A 20 -8.64 5.09 2.28
C TRP A 20 -7.49 5.89 1.64
N TRP A 21 -7.71 7.15 1.27
CA TRP A 21 -6.69 7.97 0.60
C TRP A 21 -5.49 8.24 1.51
N LEU A 22 -5.73 8.45 2.81
CA LEU A 22 -4.67 8.68 3.79
C LEU A 22 -3.85 7.41 4.01
N THR A 23 -4.52 6.27 4.12
CA THR A 23 -3.90 4.95 4.24
C THR A 23 -3.04 4.63 3.03
N VAL A 24 -3.51 4.93 1.81
CA VAL A 24 -2.72 4.79 0.58
C VAL A 24 -1.48 5.69 0.61
N THR A 25 -1.60 6.95 1.02
CA THR A 25 -0.45 7.86 1.15
C THR A 25 0.59 7.31 2.13
N LEU A 26 0.16 6.79 3.28
CA LEU A 26 1.07 6.17 4.26
C LEU A 26 1.74 4.91 3.69
N GLY A 27 1.01 4.10 2.92
CA GLY A 27 1.58 2.93 2.23
C GLY A 27 2.66 3.32 1.21
N ILE A 28 2.44 4.39 0.43
CA ILE A 28 3.43 4.93 -0.52
C ILE A 28 4.67 5.46 0.22
N LEU A 29 4.49 6.18 1.33
CA LEU A 29 5.61 6.65 2.15
C LEU A 29 6.41 5.49 2.75
N LEU A 30 5.72 4.45 3.24
CA LEU A 30 6.36 3.26 3.81
C LEU A 30 7.14 2.48 2.75
N LEU A 31 6.62 2.39 1.53
CA LEU A 31 7.30 1.76 0.40
C LEU A 31 8.52 2.58 -0.05
N SER A 32 8.38 3.89 -0.25
CA SER A 32 9.45 4.75 -0.77
C SER A 32 10.60 4.97 0.20
N LEU A 33 10.33 5.10 1.51
CA LEU A 33 11.36 5.41 2.50
C LEU A 33 12.06 4.17 3.06
N PHE A 34 11.38 3.02 3.07
CA PHE A 34 11.84 1.83 3.79
C PHE A 34 11.77 0.54 2.97
N GLU A 35 11.40 0.62 1.69
CA GLU A 35 11.26 -0.53 0.77
C GLU A 35 10.43 -1.67 1.39
N ALA A 36 9.40 -1.30 2.15
CA ALA A 36 8.63 -2.21 2.98
C ALA A 36 7.57 -2.99 2.17
N SER A 37 7.96 -3.57 1.03
CA SER A 37 7.07 -4.17 0.04
C SER A 37 6.07 -5.17 0.63
N VAL A 38 6.55 -6.08 1.49
CA VAL A 38 5.71 -7.10 2.12
C VAL A 38 4.64 -6.47 3.02
N LEU A 39 5.00 -5.47 3.82
CA LEU A 39 4.08 -4.80 4.75
C LEU A 39 2.99 -4.04 3.98
N VAL A 40 3.38 -3.37 2.89
CA VAL A 40 2.45 -2.60 2.06
C VAL A 40 1.47 -3.52 1.32
N ILE A 41 1.92 -4.69 0.83
CA ILE A 41 1.03 -5.70 0.23
C ILE A 41 0.04 -6.26 1.27
N ILE A 42 0.51 -6.61 2.46
CA ILE A 42 -0.37 -7.07 3.55
C ILE A 42 -1.39 -5.99 3.91
N GLY A 43 -0.96 -4.72 3.98
CA GLY A 43 -1.86 -3.60 4.20
C GLY A 43 -2.88 -3.41 3.09
N GLY A 44 -2.51 -3.66 1.82
CA GLY A 44 -3.45 -3.71 0.69
C GLY A 44 -4.56 -4.72 0.88
N LEU A 45 -4.20 -5.93 1.31
CA LEU A 45 -5.20 -6.98 1.62
C LEU A 45 -6.12 -6.53 2.75
N CYS A 46 -5.57 -5.93 3.82
CA CYS A 46 -6.39 -5.38 4.89
C CYS A 46 -7.31 -4.26 4.39
N MET A 47 -6.84 -3.39 3.49
CA MET A 47 -7.64 -2.35 2.89
C MET A 47 -8.76 -2.91 2.02
N ASP A 48 -8.51 -3.96 1.23
CA ASP A 48 -9.58 -4.60 0.45
C ASP A 48 -10.59 -5.32 1.35
N VAL A 49 -10.20 -5.82 2.52
CA VAL A 49 -11.15 -6.37 3.49
C VAL A 49 -12.04 -5.29 4.12
N VAL A 50 -11.49 -4.09 4.39
CA VAL A 50 -12.20 -3.02 5.10
C VAL A 50 -12.96 -2.08 4.16
N PHE A 51 -12.34 -1.73 3.03
CA PHE A 51 -12.84 -0.77 2.05
C PHE A 51 -13.22 -1.40 0.71
N GLY A 52 -12.89 -2.67 0.50
CA GLY A 52 -13.14 -3.34 -0.77
C GLY A 52 -14.63 -3.43 -1.04
N ALA A 53 -15.02 -2.84 -2.17
CA ALA A 53 -16.34 -2.98 -2.74
C ALA A 53 -16.17 -3.43 -4.19
N PRO A 54 -17.03 -4.33 -4.68
CA PRO A 54 -16.99 -4.75 -6.07
C PRO A 54 -17.21 -3.54 -6.98
N MET A 55 -16.18 -3.16 -7.74
CA MET A 55 -16.27 -2.02 -8.63
C MET A 55 -16.89 -2.45 -9.96
N VAL A 56 -18.10 -1.95 -10.24
CA VAL A 56 -18.85 -2.22 -11.48
C VAL A 56 -18.02 -1.95 -12.75
N PRO A 57 -17.23 -0.85 -12.85
CA PRO A 57 -16.39 -0.60 -14.03
C PRO A 57 -15.31 -1.67 -14.26
N PHE A 58 -14.93 -2.43 -13.24
CA PHE A 58 -13.90 -3.47 -13.29
C PHE A 58 -14.49 -4.88 -13.28
N GLY A 59 -15.74 -5.05 -13.73
CA GLY A 59 -16.40 -6.37 -13.77
C GLY A 59 -16.61 -6.99 -12.38
N GLY A 60 -16.69 -6.17 -11.33
CA GLY A 60 -16.86 -6.63 -9.95
C GLY A 60 -15.56 -6.99 -9.24
N PHE A 61 -14.40 -6.55 -9.74
CA PHE A 61 -13.12 -6.74 -9.05
C PHE A 61 -13.13 -6.11 -7.65
N GLN A 62 -12.66 -6.87 -6.64
CA GLN A 62 -12.72 -6.50 -5.22
C GLN A 62 -11.36 -6.21 -4.58
N TYR A 63 -10.25 -6.52 -5.26
CA TYR A 63 -8.89 -6.43 -4.70
C TYR A 63 -8.10 -5.22 -5.23
N LEU A 64 -8.77 -4.07 -5.29
CA LEU A 64 -8.23 -2.88 -5.95
C LEU A 64 -6.97 -2.36 -5.24
N TYR A 65 -6.99 -2.29 -3.91
CA TYR A 65 -5.89 -1.72 -3.13
C TYR A 65 -4.68 -2.65 -3.13
N THR A 66 -4.89 -3.97 -3.05
CA THR A 66 -3.82 -4.96 -3.19
C THR A 66 -3.17 -4.87 -4.57
N ALA A 67 -3.97 -4.78 -5.64
CA ALA A 67 -3.45 -4.64 -7.00
C ALA A 67 -2.64 -3.34 -7.17
N LEU A 68 -3.16 -2.23 -6.63
CA LEU A 68 -2.46 -0.94 -6.63
C LEU A 68 -1.09 -1.03 -5.94
N PHE A 69 -1.03 -1.60 -4.74
CA PHE A 69 0.23 -1.73 -4.03
C PHE A 69 1.20 -2.70 -4.69
N PHE A 70 0.71 -3.79 -5.29
CA PHE A 70 1.55 -4.66 -6.12
C PHE A 70 2.18 -3.89 -7.27
N MET A 71 1.40 -3.09 -8.00
CA MET A 71 1.88 -2.27 -9.09
C MET A 71 2.94 -1.26 -8.61
N LEU A 72 2.69 -0.61 -7.47
CA LEU A 72 3.65 0.34 -6.87
C LEU A 72 4.95 -0.33 -6.44
N VAL A 73 4.90 -1.55 -5.89
CA VAL A 73 6.10 -2.32 -5.54
C VAL A 73 6.92 -2.63 -6.79
N ILE A 74 6.28 -3.06 -7.87
CA ILE A 74 6.96 -3.34 -9.16
C ILE A 74 7.58 -2.07 -9.72
N LEU A 75 6.84 -0.96 -9.70
CA LEU A 75 7.32 0.33 -10.19
C LEU A 75 8.50 0.84 -9.35
N SER A 76 8.41 0.77 -8.02
CA SER A 76 9.48 1.15 -7.11
C SER A 76 10.74 0.32 -7.37
N TRP A 77 10.59 -0.99 -7.57
CA TRP A 77 11.71 -1.87 -7.89
C TRP A 77 12.37 -1.49 -9.23
N TYR A 78 11.55 -1.24 -10.26
CA TYR A 78 12.06 -0.82 -11.57
C TYR A 78 12.82 0.51 -11.50
N LEU A 79 12.22 1.52 -10.85
CA LEU A 79 12.84 2.85 -10.68
C LEU A 79 14.16 2.76 -9.91
N HIS A 80 14.19 1.98 -8.82
CA HIS A 80 15.39 1.82 -8.02
C HIS A 80 16.52 1.18 -8.83
N ARG A 81 16.18 0.21 -9.70
CA ARG A 81 17.14 -0.40 -10.62
C ARG A 81 17.67 0.60 -11.65
N THR A 82 16.80 1.39 -12.28
CA THR A 82 17.21 2.32 -13.34
C THR A 82 17.97 3.54 -12.83
N LEU A 83 17.67 4.03 -11.61
CA LEU A 83 18.33 5.21 -11.04
C LEU A 83 19.65 4.90 -10.32
N SER A 84 19.92 3.63 -10.01
CA SER A 84 21.16 3.20 -9.34
C SER A 84 22.25 2.74 -10.33
N GLU A 85 21.93 2.68 -11.62
CA GLU A 85 22.87 2.46 -12.74
C GLU A 85 23.28 3.82 -13.34
#